data_AF-E3BNG0-F1
#
_entry.id   AF-E3BNG0-F1
#
_cell.length_a   1.000
_cell.length_b   1.000
_cell.length_c   1.000
_cell.angle_alpha   90.00
_cell.angle_beta   90.00
_cell.angle_gamma   90.00
#
_symmetry.space_group_name_H-M   'P 1'
#
loop_
_entity.id
_entity.type
_entity.pdbx_description
1 polymer ?
#
loop_
_entity_poly.entity_id
_entity_poly.type
_entity_poly.pdbx_seq_one_letter_code
_entity_poly.pdbx_strand_id
1 'polypeptide(L)'
;MGIFIHETWIYFFEQNNGEKVRAEPGITLRNATFGDEKNISELITPLMKKYVFPTIEAAAHDIVIDSVSEKSIKNYLSKNHKYMLAIKDGSKLVGAIGMRDKSHLLHLFVCESIQGSGVSRMLW
;
A
#
# COMPACT_ATOMS: atom_id res chain seq x y z
N MET A 1 -13.62 15.45 -18.75
CA MET A 1 -13.82 14.01 -18.48
C MET A 1 -12.86 13.64 -17.34
N GLY A 2 -13.25 13.93 -16.09
CA GLY A 2 -12.41 13.74 -14.92
C GLY A 2 -12.90 12.52 -14.16
N ILE A 3 -12.04 11.51 -14.03
CA ILE A 3 -12.32 10.33 -13.23
C ILE A 3 -12.21 10.76 -11.76
N PHE A 4 -13.36 11.02 -11.14
CA PHE A 4 -13.49 11.29 -9.71
C PHE A 4 -13.30 9.97 -8.96
N ILE A 5 -12.12 9.78 -8.37
CA ILE A 5 -11.87 8.78 -7.32
C ILE A 5 -11.74 9.57 -6.03
N HIS A 6 -12.86 10.07 -5.52
CA HIS A 6 -12.89 10.75 -4.24
C HIS A 6 -14.11 10.22 -3.48
N GLU A 7 -13.93 9.98 -2.19
CA GLU A 7 -14.96 9.88 -1.15
C GLU A 7 -15.38 8.49 -0.63
N THR A 8 -15.21 7.35 -1.31
CA THR A 8 -15.69 6.08 -0.71
C THR A 8 -14.73 5.44 0.31
N TRP A 9 -13.43 5.73 0.23
CA TRP A 9 -12.42 5.10 1.11
C TRP A 9 -12.17 5.84 2.43
N ILE A 10 -12.63 7.08 2.55
CA ILE A 10 -12.48 7.90 3.78
C ILE A 10 -13.57 7.53 4.81
N TYR A 11 -14.76 7.14 4.39
CA TYR A 11 -15.84 6.78 5.35
C TYR A 11 -15.60 5.45 6.09
N PHE A 12 -14.88 4.50 5.49
CA PHE A 12 -14.44 3.30 6.22
C PHE A 12 -13.38 3.64 7.30
N PHE A 13 -12.69 4.77 7.13
CA PHE A 13 -11.61 5.25 8.01
C PHE A 13 -12.12 6.08 9.21
N GLU A 14 -13.28 6.75 9.11
CA GLU A 14 -13.81 7.61 10.19
C GLU A 14 -14.69 6.90 11.24
N GLN A 15 -15.27 5.74 10.94
CA GLN A 15 -16.24 5.08 11.84
C GLN A 15 -15.62 4.36 13.05
N ASN A 16 -14.29 4.35 13.20
CA ASN A 16 -13.58 3.67 14.30
C ASN A 16 -12.83 4.64 15.23
N ASN A 17 -13.36 5.86 15.41
CA ASN A 17 -12.75 6.88 16.26
C ASN A 17 -13.10 6.64 17.74
N GLY A 18 -12.38 5.73 18.40
CA GLY A 18 -12.53 5.50 19.85
C GLY A 18 -11.58 4.47 20.45
N GLU A 19 -11.11 3.49 19.68
CA GLU A 19 -10.14 2.52 20.17
C GLU A 19 -8.72 3.01 19.89
N LYS A 20 -7.95 3.27 20.96
CA LYS A 20 -6.51 3.50 20.86
C LYS A 20 -5.91 2.33 20.08
N VAL A 21 -5.61 2.56 18.81
CA VAL A 21 -4.94 1.59 17.96
C VAL A 21 -3.62 1.24 18.64
N ARG A 22 -3.57 0.10 19.31
CA ARG A 22 -2.33 -0.46 19.85
C ARG A 22 -1.51 -0.84 18.62
N ALA A 23 -0.38 -0.18 18.43
CA ALA A 23 0.61 -0.61 17.44
C ALA A 23 0.85 -2.11 17.65
N GLU A 24 0.64 -2.91 16.61
CA GLU A 24 0.91 -4.34 16.68
C GLU A 24 2.35 -4.54 17.16
N PRO A 25 2.57 -5.30 18.25
CA PRO A 25 3.92 -5.56 18.73
C PRO A 25 4.72 -6.25 17.62
N GLY A 26 5.98 -5.84 17.46
CA GLY A 26 6.87 -6.40 16.44
C GLY A 26 6.78 -5.73 15.06
N ILE A 27 5.98 -4.68 14.88
CA ILE A 27 6.01 -3.86 13.66
C ILE A 27 7.13 -2.82 13.72
N THR A 28 8.00 -2.83 12.70
CA THR A 28 9.05 -1.83 12.49
C THR A 28 8.86 -1.18 11.12
N LEU A 29 9.18 0.10 11.02
CA LEU A 29 9.10 0.84 9.76
C LEU A 29 10.50 1.08 9.22
N ARG A 30 10.68 0.90 7.91
CA ARG A 30 11.92 1.28 7.21
C ARG A 30 11.64 1.80 5.82
N ASN A 31 12.58 2.58 5.28
CA ASN A 31 12.55 2.92 3.87
C ASN A 31 12.79 1.67 3.01
N ALA A 32 12.11 1.60 1.87
CA ALA A 32 12.42 0.63 0.84
C ALA A 32 13.78 0.94 0.22
N THR A 33 14.47 -0.12 -0.16
CA THR A 33 15.78 -0.09 -0.82
C THR A 33 15.69 -0.83 -2.15
N PHE A 34 16.68 -0.63 -3.03
CA PHE A 34 16.82 -1.49 -4.20
C PHE A 34 17.04 -2.93 -3.72
N GLY A 35 16.20 -3.85 -4.19
CA GLY A 35 16.05 -5.22 -3.71
C GLY A 35 14.67 -5.51 -3.12
N ASP A 36 13.93 -4.49 -2.67
CA ASP A 36 12.59 -4.66 -2.12
C ASP A 36 11.48 -4.71 -3.19
N GLU A 37 11.79 -4.38 -4.46
CA GLU A 37 10.82 -4.28 -5.55
C GLU A 37 9.95 -5.54 -5.70
N LYS A 38 10.57 -6.71 -5.60
CA LYS A 38 9.89 -7.99 -5.70
C LYS A 38 8.95 -8.22 -4.52
N ASN A 39 9.43 -8.03 -3.30
CA ASN A 39 8.62 -8.22 -2.08
C ASN A 39 7.42 -7.26 -2.05
N ILE A 40 7.61 -6.02 -2.48
CA ILE A 40 6.53 -5.02 -2.59
C ILE A 40 5.51 -5.46 -3.64
N SER A 41 5.96 -5.88 -4.83
CA SER A 41 5.08 -6.33 -5.90
C SER A 41 4.26 -7.56 -5.49
N GLU A 42 4.90 -8.54 -4.83
CA GLU A 42 4.25 -9.75 -4.31
C GLU A 42 3.23 -9.44 -3.20
N LEU A 43 3.46 -8.42 -2.38
CA LEU A 43 2.48 -7.95 -1.39
C LEU A 43 1.29 -7.24 -2.06
N ILE A 44 1.55 -6.30 -2.96
CA ILE A 44 0.52 -5.40 -3.50
C ILE A 44 -0.36 -6.11 -4.53
N THR A 45 0.20 -6.96 -5.39
CA THR A 45 -0.53 -7.64 -6.47
C THR A 45 -1.79 -8.37 -6.01
N PRO A 46 -1.76 -9.27 -5.00
CA PRO A 46 -2.97 -9.96 -4.54
C PRO A 46 -3.99 -9.01 -3.91
N LEU A 47 -3.52 -7.96 -3.22
CA LEU A 47 -4.39 -6.95 -2.61
C LEU A 47 -5.07 -6.08 -3.69
N MET A 48 -4.35 -5.70 -4.73
CA MET A 48 -4.91 -5.02 -5.92
C MET A 48 -6.00 -5.88 -6.58
N LYS A 49 -5.72 -7.17 -6.83
CA LYS A 49 -6.71 -8.08 -7.42
C LYS A 49 -7.97 -8.21 -6.55
N LYS A 50 -7.81 -8.21 -5.22
CA LYS A 50 -8.93 -8.40 -4.29
C LYS A 50 -9.78 -7.14 -4.15
N TYR A 51 -9.15 -5.98 -3.97
CA TYR A 51 -9.84 -4.75 -3.58
C TYR A 51 -10.04 -3.75 -4.72
N VAL A 52 -9.25 -3.83 -5.79
CA VAL A 52 -9.32 -2.87 -6.92
C VAL A 52 -9.99 -3.48 -8.14
N PHE A 53 -9.76 -4.75 -8.48
CA PHE A 53 -10.42 -5.35 -9.65
C PHE A 53 -11.95 -5.29 -9.62
N PRO A 54 -12.63 -5.49 -8.47
CA PRO A 54 -14.09 -5.37 -8.42
C PRO A 54 -14.60 -3.93 -8.63
N THR A 55 -13.72 -2.92 -8.57
CA THR A 55 -14.09 -1.50 -8.69
C THR A 55 -13.78 -0.92 -10.07
N ILE A 56 -13.15 -1.71 -10.95
CA ILE A 56 -12.75 -1.28 -12.29
C ILE A 56 -13.16 -2.29 -13.37
N GLU A 57 -13.27 -1.81 -14.60
CA GLU A 57 -13.53 -2.64 -15.76
C GLU A 57 -12.44 -3.69 -16.01
N ALA A 58 -12.82 -4.87 -16.49
CA ALA A 58 -11.89 -5.96 -16.76
C ALA A 58 -10.77 -5.58 -17.73
N ALA A 59 -11.05 -4.72 -18.71
CA ALA A 59 -10.05 -4.21 -19.66
C ALA A 59 -8.92 -3.40 -18.99
N ALA A 60 -9.12 -2.89 -17.77
CA ALA A 60 -8.11 -2.14 -17.03
C ALA A 60 -7.26 -3.03 -16.10
N HIS A 61 -7.61 -4.31 -15.92
CA HIS A 61 -6.95 -5.21 -14.96
C HIS A 61 -5.45 -5.38 -15.27
N ASP A 62 -5.09 -5.60 -16.54
CA ASP A 62 -3.70 -5.78 -16.95
C ASP A 62 -2.87 -4.50 -16.75
N ILE A 63 -3.45 -3.33 -17.01
CA ILE A 63 -2.79 -2.04 -16.82
C ILE A 63 -2.48 -1.82 -15.33
N VAL A 64 -3.45 -2.13 -14.46
CA VAL A 64 -3.28 -2.00 -13.01
C VAL A 64 -2.21 -2.95 -12.48
N ILE A 65 -2.19 -4.21 -12.94
CA ILE A 65 -1.17 -5.17 -12.53
C ILE A 65 0.22 -4.77 -13.04
N ASP A 66 0.33 -4.33 -14.28
CA ASP A 66 1.61 -3.86 -14.83
C ASP A 66 2.15 -2.66 -14.06
N SER A 67 1.26 -1.78 -13.57
CA SER A 67 1.64 -0.63 -12.75
C SER A 67 2.26 -0.99 -11.39
N VAL A 68 1.98 -2.18 -10.86
CA VAL A 68 2.53 -2.70 -9.59
C VAL A 68 3.51 -3.85 -9.79
N SER A 69 3.93 -4.10 -11.04
CA SER A 69 4.97 -5.09 -11.36
C SER A 69 6.31 -4.73 -10.73
N GLU A 70 7.17 -5.72 -10.52
CA GLU A 70 8.54 -5.52 -10.01
C GLU A 70 9.29 -4.42 -10.78
N LYS A 71 9.17 -4.42 -12.12
CA LYS A 71 9.78 -3.41 -12.99
C LYS A 71 9.25 -2.00 -12.72
N SER A 72 7.93 -1.87 -12.54
CA SER A 72 7.29 -0.60 -12.23
C SER A 72 7.67 -0.10 -10.84
N ILE A 73 7.67 -0.97 -9.82
CA ILE A 73 8.14 -0.64 -8.46
C ILE A 73 9.59 -0.18 -8.48
N LYS A 74 10.47 -0.90 -9.18
CA LYS A 74 11.88 -0.51 -9.35
C LYS A 74 12.02 0.87 -9.99
N ASN A 75 11.20 1.18 -11.00
CA ASN A 75 11.16 2.49 -11.64
C ASN A 75 10.62 3.60 -10.71
N TYR A 76 9.71 3.28 -9.80
CA TYR A 76 9.29 4.24 -8.78
C TYR A 76 10.42 4.51 -7.78
N LEU A 77 11.06 3.45 -7.27
CA LEU A 77 12.19 3.54 -6.32
C LEU A 77 13.39 4.31 -6.89
N SER A 78 13.62 4.25 -8.21
CA SER A 78 14.69 5.02 -8.88
C SER A 78 14.36 6.50 -9.11
N LYS A 79 13.11 6.90 -8.91
CA LYS A 79 12.62 8.28 -9.10
C LYS A 79 12.36 8.94 -7.73
N ASN A 80 11.72 10.11 -7.73
CA ASN A 80 11.27 10.82 -6.52
C ASN A 80 10.13 10.14 -5.74
N HIS A 81 9.97 8.83 -5.85
CA HIS A 81 8.98 8.10 -5.07
C HIS A 81 9.66 7.50 -3.85
N LYS A 82 9.11 7.79 -2.68
CA LYS A 82 9.56 7.19 -1.43
C LYS A 82 8.60 6.08 -1.07
N TYR A 83 9.15 4.89 -0.87
CA TYR A 83 8.42 3.78 -0.31
C TYR A 83 8.83 3.56 1.13
N MET A 84 7.84 3.42 2.01
CA MET A 84 8.03 3.02 3.39
C MET A 84 7.37 1.66 3.60
N LEU A 85 8.06 0.77 4.30
CA LEU A 85 7.70 -0.62 4.48
C LEU A 85 7.44 -0.89 5.96
N ALA A 86 6.37 -1.61 6.26
CA ALA A 86 6.09 -2.16 7.57
C ALA A 86 6.56 -3.61 7.62
N ILE A 87 7.50 -3.90 8.51
CA ILE A 87 8.09 -5.22 8.72
C ILE A 87 7.61 -5.76 10.07
N LYS A 88 6.97 -6.92 10.06
CA LYS A 88 6.56 -7.68 11.24
C LYS A 88 7.64 -8.68 11.63
N ASP A 89 7.93 -8.76 12.92
CA ASP A 89 8.86 -9.70 13.54
C ASP A 89 10.24 -9.71 12.85
N GLY A 90 10.69 -8.53 12.40
CA GLY A 90 12.02 -8.28 11.83
C GLY A 90 12.26 -8.76 10.39
N SER A 91 11.36 -9.52 9.77
CA SER A 91 11.58 -10.07 8.42
C SER A 91 10.37 -10.03 7.50
N LYS A 92 9.15 -10.10 8.03
CA LYS A 92 7.95 -10.24 7.20
C LYS A 92 7.44 -8.89 6.74
N LEU A 93 7.47 -8.64 5.44
CA LEU A 93 6.81 -7.45 4.88
C LEU A 93 5.29 -7.60 5.02
N VAL A 94 4.67 -6.67 5.72
CA VAL A 94 3.23 -6.69 6.02
C VAL A 94 2.50 -5.43 5.60
N GLY A 95 3.21 -4.40 5.14
CA GLY A 95 2.59 -3.20 4.60
C GLY A 95 3.58 -2.38 3.79
N ALA A 96 3.07 -1.65 2.81
CA ALA A 96 3.85 -0.75 1.99
C ALA A 96 3.04 0.51 1.69
N ILE A 97 3.69 1.67 1.82
CA ILE A 97 3.20 2.95 1.34
C ILE A 97 4.18 3.51 0.31
N GLY A 98 3.67 3.93 -0.84
CA GLY A 98 4.41 4.64 -1.87
C GLY A 98 3.88 6.07 -2.00
N MET A 99 4.76 7.06 -1.85
CA MET A 99 4.43 8.47 -1.99
C MET A 99 5.33 9.15 -3.02
N ARG A 100 4.74 9.94 -3.92
CA ARG A 100 5.48 10.84 -4.81
C ARG A 100 5.55 12.24 -4.20
N ASP A 101 6.75 12.82 -4.15
CA ASP A 101 7.01 14.19 -3.70
C ASP A 101 6.45 14.52 -2.30
N LYS A 102 6.22 13.49 -1.45
CA LYS A 102 5.61 13.59 -0.11
C LYS A 102 4.18 14.14 -0.09
N SER A 103 3.49 14.21 -1.23
CA SER A 103 2.13 14.79 -1.29
C SER A 103 1.13 13.95 -2.07
N HIS A 104 1.59 13.01 -2.91
CA HIS A 104 0.72 12.15 -3.69
C HIS A 104 0.87 10.71 -3.21
N LEU A 105 -0.18 10.20 -2.58
CA LEU A 105 -0.28 8.79 -2.23
C LEU A 105 -0.47 7.97 -3.53
N LEU A 106 0.48 7.10 -3.83
CA LEU A 106 0.40 6.19 -4.97
C LEU A 106 -0.20 4.84 -4.56
N HIS A 107 0.41 4.21 -3.57
CA HIS A 107 0.06 2.86 -3.14
C HIS A 107 0.03 2.83 -1.62
N LEU A 108 -1.05 2.36 -1.01
CA LEU A 108 -1.11 2.11 0.43
C LEU A 108 -1.82 0.78 0.64
N PHE A 109 -1.03 -0.23 1.01
CA PHE A 109 -1.51 -1.59 1.16
C PHE A 109 -0.94 -2.22 2.43
N VAL A 110 -1.78 -2.93 3.16
CA VAL A 110 -1.42 -3.70 4.35
C VAL A 110 -1.98 -5.11 4.22
N CYS A 111 -1.16 -6.09 4.59
CA CYS A 111 -1.51 -7.50 4.59
C CYS A 111 -2.76 -7.75 5.45
N GLU A 112 -3.68 -8.55 4.92
CA GLU A 112 -5.00 -8.79 5.52
C GLU A 112 -4.92 -9.28 6.97
N SER A 113 -3.92 -10.11 7.29
CA SER A 113 -3.76 -10.70 8.63
C SER A 113 -3.54 -9.67 9.75
N ILE A 114 -3.24 -8.41 9.40
CA ILE A 114 -3.03 -7.32 10.36
C ILE A 114 -3.77 -6.03 9.95
N GLN A 115 -4.78 -6.11 9.09
CA GLN A 115 -5.64 -4.96 8.83
C GLN A 115 -6.46 -4.62 10.10
N GLY A 116 -6.86 -3.35 10.25
CA GLY A 116 -7.58 -2.88 11.43
C GLY A 116 -6.70 -2.60 12.66
N SER A 117 -5.41 -2.93 12.61
CA SER A 117 -4.46 -2.69 13.72
C SER A 117 -3.66 -1.38 13.59
N GLY A 118 -4.09 -0.51 12.67
CA GLY A 118 -3.53 0.83 12.41
C GLY A 118 -2.10 0.89 11.87
N VAL A 119 -1.59 -0.21 11.32
CA VAL A 119 -0.34 -0.21 10.52
C VAL A 119 -0.40 0.80 9.39
N SER A 120 -1.55 0.97 8.72
CA SER A 120 -1.73 2.01 7.69
C SER A 120 -1.51 3.42 8.24
N ARG A 121 -1.90 3.68 9.50
CA ARG A 121 -1.70 4.96 10.18
C ARG A 121 -0.24 5.16 10.60
N MET A 122 0.49 4.08 10.90
CA MET A 122 1.93 4.15 11.15
C MET A 122 2.72 4.44 9.87
N LEU A 123 2.22 3.99 8.71
CA LEU A 123 2.84 4.23 7.41
C LEU A 123 2.60 5.65 6.88
N TRP A 124 1.53 6.32 7.28
CA TRP A 124 1.20 7.70 6.89
C TRP A 124 1.91 8.72 7.78
#